data_AF-A0A7R9HF66-F1
#
_entry.id   AF-A0A7R9HF66-F1
#
_cell.length_a   1.000
_cell.length_b   1.000
_cell.length_c   1.000
_cell.angle_alpha   90.00
_cell.angle_beta   90.00
_cell.angle_gamma   90.00
#
_symmetry.space_group_name_H-M   'P 1'
#
loop_
_entity.id
_entity.type
_entity.pdbx_description
1 polymer ?
#
loop_
_entity_poly.entity_id
_entity_poly.type
_entity_poly.pdbx_seq_one_letter_code
_entity_poly.pdbx_strand_id
1 'polypeptide(L)'
;MRRVCTQPSWKQDNVETEASMVIPVPEPLCGAIIIGQESILYHDGNVYVAVAPPVIKQSTIVCYAPVDANGSRYLLGDMAGHLFMLILEQ
;
A
#
# COMPACT_ATOMS: atom_id res chain seq x y z
N MET A 1 13.65 -9.39 -23.45
CA MET A 1 14.20 -8.59 -22.34
C MET A 1 14.26 -9.49 -21.11
N ARG A 2 15.44 -10.02 -20.74
CA ARG A 2 15.59 -10.83 -19.51
C ARG A 2 15.82 -9.86 -18.36
N ARG A 3 14.83 -9.66 -17.48
CA ARG A 3 15.09 -8.99 -16.20
C ARG A 3 15.88 -9.98 -15.34
N VAL A 4 17.11 -9.61 -14.99
CA VAL A 4 17.90 -10.35 -14.01
C VAL A 4 17.35 -9.95 -12.64
N CYS A 5 16.79 -10.90 -11.91
CA CYS A 5 16.41 -10.68 -10.51
C CYS A 5 17.71 -10.67 -9.68
N THR A 6 18.23 -9.48 -9.39
CA THR A 6 19.36 -9.27 -8.47
C THR A 6 18.88 -9.39 -7.02
N GLN A 7 19.80 -9.36 -6.06
CA GLN A 7 19.42 -9.32 -4.64
C GLN A 7 18.48 -8.13 -4.38
N PRO A 8 17.44 -8.32 -3.54
CA PRO A 8 16.43 -7.30 -3.28
C PRO A 8 17.03 -6.14 -2.47
N SER A 9 16.57 -4.92 -2.75
CA SER A 9 17.02 -3.69 -2.07
C SER A 9 16.62 -3.61 -0.61
N TRP A 10 15.59 -4.34 -0.20
CA TRP A 10 15.12 -4.47 1.17
C TRP A 10 14.28 -5.74 1.33
N LYS A 11 13.98 -6.12 2.57
CA LYS A 11 13.23 -7.33 2.90
C LYS A 11 12.24 -7.02 4.02
N GLN A 12 10.97 -7.35 3.79
CA GLN A 12 9.93 -7.37 4.82
C GLN A 12 9.44 -8.81 4.98
N ASP A 13 9.82 -9.45 6.09
CA ASP A 13 9.48 -10.85 6.35
C ASP A 13 8.02 -11.04 6.78
N ASN A 14 7.52 -10.11 7.60
CA ASN A 14 6.20 -10.22 8.20
C ASN A 14 5.29 -9.12 7.65
N VAL A 15 4.31 -9.53 6.86
CA VAL A 15 3.16 -8.70 6.48
C VAL A 15 1.91 -9.28 7.13
N GLU A 16 0.82 -8.53 7.11
CA GLU A 16 -0.49 -9.04 7.57
C GLU A 16 -0.84 -10.36 6.85
N THR A 17 -1.42 -11.32 7.58
CA THR A 17 -1.80 -12.62 7.02
C THR A 17 -2.79 -12.50 5.87
N GLU A 18 -3.69 -11.52 5.96
CA GLU A 18 -4.73 -11.23 4.96
C GLU A 18 -4.31 -10.13 3.97
N ALA A 19 -3.00 -9.86 3.84
CA ALA A 19 -2.47 -8.96 2.83
C ALA A 19 -2.87 -9.43 1.42
N SER A 20 -3.58 -8.59 0.67
CA SER A 20 -4.18 -8.96 -0.62
C SER A 20 -3.66 -8.15 -1.80
N MET A 21 -3.09 -6.97 -1.55
CA MET A 21 -2.71 -6.05 -2.61
C MET A 21 -1.40 -5.33 -2.28
N VAL A 22 -0.55 -5.17 -3.30
CA VAL A 22 0.68 -4.37 -3.24
C VAL A 22 0.59 -3.26 -4.29
N ILE A 23 0.77 -2.02 -3.84
CA ILE A 23 0.70 -0.81 -4.67
C ILE A 23 2.10 -0.20 -4.72
N PRO A 24 2.76 -0.14 -5.90
CA PRO A 24 4.03 0.55 -6.02
C PRO A 24 3.82 2.06 -5.93
N VAL A 25 4.66 2.75 -5.15
CA VAL A 25 4.64 4.21 -5.02
C VAL A 25 5.70 4.81 -5.94
N PRO A 26 5.35 5.76 -6.82
CA PRO A 26 6.31 6.41 -7.71
C PRO A 26 7.27 7.34 -6.95
N GLU A 27 8.26 7.85 -7.65
CA GLU A 27 9.08 8.96 -7.16
C GLU A 27 8.19 10.18 -6.81
N PRO A 28 8.51 10.94 -5.75
CA PRO A 28 9.77 10.91 -4.98
C PRO A 28 9.76 9.98 -3.74
N LEU A 29 8.59 9.47 -3.34
CA LEU A 29 8.46 8.65 -2.13
C LEU A 29 9.05 7.25 -2.31
N CYS A 30 8.85 6.65 -3.49
CA CYS A 30 9.25 5.28 -3.79
C CYS A 30 8.65 4.25 -2.82
N GLY A 31 9.06 2.99 -2.93
CA GLY A 31 8.60 1.93 -2.04
C GLY A 31 7.28 1.29 -2.47
N ALA A 32 6.61 0.67 -1.51
CA ALA A 32 5.38 -0.07 -1.73
C ALA A 32 4.41 0.10 -0.56
N ILE A 33 3.13 0.21 -0.90
CA ILE A 33 2.02 0.12 0.05
C ILE A 33 1.46 -1.30 -0.03
N ILE A 34 1.23 -1.92 1.12
CA ILE A 34 0.63 -3.22 1.28
C ILE A 34 -0.73 -3.02 1.95
N ILE A 35 -1.79 -3.45 1.28
CA ILE A 35 -3.16 -3.40 1.78
C ILE A 35 -3.52 -4.79 2.31
N GLY A 36 -3.83 -4.85 3.60
CA GLY A 36 -4.46 -6.00 4.21
C GLY A 36 -5.93 -5.76 4.55
N GLN A 37 -6.51 -6.68 5.30
CA GLN A 37 -7.90 -6.62 5.70
C GLN A 37 -8.10 -5.63 6.86
N GLU A 38 -7.12 -5.55 7.76
CA GLU A 38 -7.21 -4.65 8.92
C GLU A 38 -6.14 -3.57 8.99
N SER A 39 -5.09 -3.67 8.17
CA SER A 39 -4.01 -2.70 8.17
C SER A 39 -3.58 -2.27 6.77
N ILE A 40 -3.03 -1.06 6.71
CA ILE A 40 -2.35 -0.52 5.54
C ILE A 40 -0.92 -0.23 5.96
N LEU A 41 0.03 -0.70 5.17
CA LEU A 41 1.45 -0.66 5.47
C LEU A 41 2.21 0.00 4.34
N TYR A 42 3.16 0.85 4.64
CA TYR A 42 4.08 1.46 3.69
C TYR A 42 5.52 1.07 4.06
N HIS A 43 6.30 0.67 3.05
CA HIS A 43 7.71 0.32 3.20
C HIS A 43 8.53 0.76 1.97
N ASP A 44 9.59 1.55 2.17
CA ASP A 44 10.49 2.00 1.08
C ASP A 44 11.91 1.40 1.11
N GLY A 45 12.26 0.73 2.20
CA GLY A 45 13.59 0.18 2.44
C GLY A 45 14.18 0.67 3.75
N ASN A 46 13.86 1.91 4.13
CA ASN A 46 14.34 2.56 5.34
C ASN A 46 13.20 2.90 6.29
N VAL A 47 12.08 3.37 5.74
CA VAL A 47 10.88 3.78 6.48
C VAL A 47 9.86 2.66 6.44
N TYR A 48 9.27 2.41 7.61
CA TYR A 48 8.19 1.47 7.82
C TYR A 48 7.06 2.15 8.60
N VAL A 49 5.87 2.21 8.01
CA VAL A 49 4.69 2.78 8.65
C VAL A 49 3.52 1.82 8.48
N ALA A 50 2.83 1.49 9.56
CA ALA A 50 1.62 0.67 9.54
C ALA A 50 0.50 1.40 10.28
N VAL A 51 -0.68 1.45 9.66
CA VAL A 51 -1.88 2.05 10.23
C VAL A 51 -3.03 1.04 10.21
N ALA A 52 -3.84 1.03 11.26
CA ALA A 52 -5.01 0.15 11.37
C ALA A 52 -6.27 0.92 11.79
N PRO A 53 -6.81 1.82 10.92
CA PRO A 53 -8.07 2.50 11.20
C PRO A 53 -9.22 1.51 11.44
N PRO A 54 -10.12 1.73 12.42
CA PRO A 54 -11.26 0.83 12.65
C PRO A 54 -12.19 0.69 11.44
N VAL A 55 -12.25 1.72 10.59
CA VAL A 55 -13.15 1.74 9.42
C VAL A 55 -12.76 0.73 8.34
N ILE A 56 -11.46 0.46 8.15
CA ILE A 56 -11.01 -0.49 7.12
C ILE A 56 -11.29 -1.94 7.52
N LYS A 57 -11.47 -2.22 8.83
CA LYS A 57 -11.85 -3.56 9.32
C LYS A 57 -13.26 -3.99 8.93
N GLN A 58 -14.12 -3.04 8.54
CA GLN A 58 -15.54 -3.30 8.31
C GLN A 58 -15.81 -3.98 6.96
N SER A 59 -14.95 -3.76 5.97
CA SER A 59 -15.08 -4.31 4.62
C SER A 59 -13.72 -4.32 3.91
N THR A 60 -13.45 -5.39 3.16
CA THR A 60 -12.18 -5.57 2.47
C THR A 60 -12.02 -4.58 1.33
N ILE A 61 -10.89 -3.87 1.29
CA ILE A 61 -10.48 -3.04 0.16
C ILE A 61 -10.12 -3.95 -1.02
N VAL A 62 -10.71 -3.70 -2.18
CA VAL A 62 -10.57 -4.56 -3.37
C VAL A 62 -10.03 -3.83 -4.59
N CYS A 63 -10.04 -2.50 -4.59
CA CYS A 63 -9.51 -1.72 -5.70
C CYS A 63 -8.85 -0.44 -5.21
N TYR A 64 -7.96 0.10 -6.05
CA TYR A 64 -7.31 1.37 -5.83
C TYR A 64 -7.19 2.16 -7.13
N ALA A 65 -7.04 3.47 -7.00
CA ALA A 65 -6.65 4.35 -8.11
C ALA A 65 -5.69 5.43 -7.61
N PRO A 66 -4.56 5.68 -8.31
CA PRO A 66 -3.71 6.83 -8.02
C PRO A 66 -4.46 8.12 -8.37
N VAL A 67 -4.37 9.11 -7.49
CA VAL A 67 -4.96 10.45 -7.70
C VAL A 67 -3.91 11.41 -8.23
N ASP A 68 -2.72 11.41 -7.60
CA ASP A 68 -1.61 12.27 -8.00
C ASP A 68 -0.49 11.46 -8.66
N ALA A 69 0.14 12.06 -9.66
CA ALA A 69 1.27 11.46 -10.38
C ALA A 69 2.50 11.21 -9.47
N ASN A 70 2.63 11.96 -8.37
CA ASN A 70 3.72 11.84 -7.40
C ASN A 70 3.47 10.77 -6.32
N GLY A 71 2.32 10.09 -6.35
CA GLY A 71 2.00 9.06 -5.35
C GLY A 71 1.61 9.58 -3.97
N SER A 72 1.27 10.86 -3.80
CA SER A 72 0.86 11.38 -2.49
C SER A 72 -0.55 10.98 -2.08
N ARG A 73 -1.45 10.70 -3.03
CA ARG A 73 -2.85 10.37 -2.76
C ARG A 73 -3.36 9.21 -3.61
N TYR A 74 -4.13 8.34 -2.98
CA TYR A 74 -4.79 7.19 -3.60
C TYR A 74 -6.25 7.12 -3.16
N LEU A 75 -7.13 6.73 -4.08
CA LEU A 75 -8.49 6.31 -3.75
C LEU A 75 -8.49 4.80 -3.52
N LEU A 76 -9.20 4.36 -2.49
CA LEU A 76 -9.40 2.95 -2.15
C LEU A 76 -10.90 2.65 -2.12
N GLY A 77 -11.31 1.58 -2.78
CA GLY A 77 -12.69 1.10 -2.78
C GLY A 77 -12.81 -0.26 -2.11
N ASP A 78 -13.85 -0.43 -1.29
CA ASP A 78 -14.15 -1.69 -0.61
C ASP A 78 -15.33 -2.46 -1.23
N MET A 79 -15.58 -3.68 -0.75
CA MET A 79 -16.71 -4.51 -1.19
C MET A 79 -18.09 -4.00 -0.78
N ALA A 80 -18.16 -3.07 0.19
CA ALA A 80 -19.41 -2.47 0.64
C ALA A 80 -19.78 -1.21 -0.17
N GLY A 81 -18.89 -0.77 -1.06
CA GLY A 81 -19.05 0.43 -1.88
C GLY A 81 -18.59 1.72 -1.19
N HIS A 82 -17.85 1.63 -0.07
CA HIS A 82 -17.22 2.80 0.51
C HIS A 82 -15.99 3.21 -0.28
N LEU A 83 -15.74 4.52 -0.28
CA LEU A 83 -14.59 5.15 -0.93
C LEU A 83 -13.76 5.88 0.11
N PHE A 84 -12.47 5.54 0.16
CA PHE A 84 -11.51 6.15 1.07
C PHE A 84 -10.43 6.89 0.29
N MET A 85 -9.83 7.89 0.92
CA MET A 85 -8.64 8.55 0.42
C MET A 85 -7.47 8.22 1.34
N LEU A 86 -6.47 7.53 0.80
CA LEU A 86 -5.19 7.30 1.45
C LEU A 86 -4.25 8.43 1.07
N ILE A 87 -3.63 9.07 2.07
CA ILE A 87 -2.71 10.18 1.91
C ILE A 87 -1.37 9.77 2.50
N LEU A 88 -0.30 9.92 1.73
CA LEU A 88 1.08 9.81 2.21
C LEU A 88 1.61 11.22 2.46
N GLU A 89 1.79 11.55 3.73
CA GLU A 89 2.46 12.78 4.15
C GLU A 89 3.96 12.52 4.27
N GLN A 90 4.75 13.54 3.90
CA GLN A 90 6.20 13.52 3.85
C GLN A 90 6.79 14.21 5.08
#